data_AF-A0A8T5U8Q8-F1
#
_entry.id   AF-A0A8T5U8Q8-F1
#
_cell.length_a   1.000
_cell.length_b   1.000
_cell.length_c   1.000
_cell.angle_alpha   90.00
_cell.angle_beta   90.00
_cell.angle_gamma   90.00
#
_symmetry.space_group_name_H-M   'P 1'
#
loop_
_entity.id
_entity.type
_entity.pdbx_description
1 polymer ?
#
loop_
_entity_poly.entity_id
_entity_poly.type
_entity_poly.pdbx_seq_one_letter_code
_entity_poly.pdbx_strand_id
1 'polypeptide(L)'
;MKLRLVLKTTTKKDKDVYIKFNIAPSKHYGFINFINLALNQGKPVSISFEKIGKKGDKEESKIVGTFKFEGKSDAELKQFEEEIKDQERKRKKQHQKRIQG
;
A
#
# COMPACT_ATOMS: atom_id res chain seq x y z
N MET A 1 0.40 -14.03 -3.33
CA MET A 1 -0.74 -13.09 -3.36
C MET A 1 -0.48 -11.93 -4.32
N LYS A 2 -1.53 -11.31 -4.88
CA LYS A 2 -1.44 -10.04 -5.62
C LYS A 2 -2.14 -8.95 -4.80
N LEU A 3 -1.46 -7.84 -4.51
CA LEU A 3 -2.00 -6.71 -3.75
C LEU A 3 -2.07 -5.46 -4.65
N ARG A 4 -3.17 -4.71 -4.57
CA ARG A 4 -3.40 -3.51 -5.38
C ARG A 4 -3.98 -2.39 -4.53
N LEU A 5 -3.47 -1.17 -4.72
CA LEU A 5 -4.17 0.04 -4.29
C LEU A 5 -5.19 0.42 -5.36
N VAL A 6 -6.45 0.55 -4.97
CA VAL A 6 -7.55 0.91 -5.88
C VAL A 6 -8.06 2.29 -5.46
N LEU A 7 -7.93 3.26 -6.35
CA LEU A 7 -8.57 4.57 -6.18
C LEU A 7 -9.83 4.58 -7.04
N LYS A 8 -10.96 4.92 -6.43
CA LYS A 8 -12.27 5.00 -7.05
C LYS A 8 -12.77 6.44 -6.98
N THR A 9 -13.36 6.93 -8.06
CA THR A 9 -14.10 8.19 -8.08
C THR A 9 -15.31 8.08 -9.01
N THR A 10 -16.16 9.09 -9.03
CA THR A 10 -17.33 9.18 -9.92
C THR A 10 -17.17 10.33 -10.90
N THR A 11 -17.71 10.16 -12.10
CA THR A 11 -17.81 11.23 -13.09
C THR A 11 -19.03 12.11 -12.85
N LYS A 12 -19.14 13.24 -13.57
CA LYS A 12 -20.35 14.09 -13.57
C LYS A 12 -21.64 13.36 -14.00
N LYS A 13 -21.55 12.15 -14.56
CA LYS A 13 -22.69 11.31 -14.97
C LYS A 13 -22.90 10.13 -14.03
N ASP A 14 -22.39 10.21 -12.80
CA ASP A 14 -22.44 9.16 -11.76
C ASP A 14 -21.88 7.80 -12.19
N LYS A 15 -21.04 7.79 -13.24
CA LYS A 15 -20.30 6.59 -13.62
C LYS A 15 -19.05 6.46 -12.77
N ASP A 16 -18.83 5.27 -12.23
CA ASP A 16 -17.61 4.92 -11.50
C ASP A 16 -16.39 4.85 -12.43
N VAL A 17 -15.28 5.42 -11.99
CA VAL A 17 -13.96 5.31 -12.62
C VAL A 17 -12.95 4.83 -11.59
N TYR A 18 -12.07 3.94 -12.03
CA TYR A 18 -11.09 3.29 -11.18
C TYR A 18 -9.69 3.42 -11.76
N ILE A 19 -8.71 3.69 -10.91
CA ILE A 19 -7.29 3.49 -11.23
C ILE A 19 -6.69 2.51 -10.21
N LYS A 20 -5.92 1.55 -10.70
CA LYS A 20 -5.39 0.43 -9.92
C LYS A 20 -3.87 0.41 -10.01
N PHE A 21 -3.19 0.52 -8.87
CA PHE A 21 -1.74 0.44 -8.77
C PHE A 21 -1.35 -0.91 -8.16
N ASN A 22 -0.54 -1.68 -8.88
CA ASN A 22 0.00 -2.92 -8.33
C ASN A 22 1.03 -2.59 -7.25
N ILE A 23 0.91 -3.22 -6.09
CA ILE A 23 1.91 -3.11 -5.04
C ILE A 23 2.89 -4.26 -5.24
N ALA A 24 4.15 -3.92 -5.47
CA ALA A 24 5.22 -4.90 -5.66
C ALA A 24 5.32 -5.81 -4.42
N PRO A 25 5.61 -7.11 -4.57
CA PRO A 25 5.60 -8.01 -3.42
C PRO A 25 6.59 -7.67 -2.32
N SER A 26 7.72 -7.03 -2.66
CA SER A 26 8.70 -6.51 -1.68
C SER A 26 8.17 -5.33 -0.85
N LYS A 27 7.06 -4.71 -1.25
CA LYS A 27 6.41 -3.59 -0.57
C LYS A 27 5.15 -3.99 0.19
N HIS A 28 4.67 -5.24 0.06
CA HIS A 28 3.44 -5.70 0.72
C HIS A 28 3.47 -5.50 2.23
N TYR A 29 4.55 -5.97 2.88
CA TYR A 29 4.69 -5.86 4.34
C TYR A 29 4.74 -4.41 4.81
N GLY A 30 5.56 -3.58 4.15
CA GLY A 30 5.67 -2.16 4.49
C GLY A 30 4.35 -1.41 4.29
N PHE A 31 3.65 -1.70 3.20
CA PHE A 31 2.36 -1.09 2.92
C PHE A 31 1.32 -1.44 3.99
N ILE A 32 1.20 -2.72 4.38
CA ILE A 32 0.21 -3.12 5.38
C ILE A 32 0.54 -2.61 6.78
N ASN A 33 1.80 -2.62 7.17
CA ASN A 33 2.20 -1.99 8.44
C ASN A 33 1.83 -0.50 8.46
N PHE A 34 2.00 0.20 7.34
CA PHE A 34 1.59 1.60 7.22
C PHE A 34 0.07 1.78 7.39
N ILE A 35 -0.74 0.95 6.72
CA ILE A 35 -2.21 0.99 6.87
C ILE A 35 -2.61 0.74 8.32
N ASN A 36 -2.05 -0.28 8.96
CA ASN A 36 -2.35 -0.62 10.35
C ASN A 36 -1.94 0.50 11.31
N LEU A 37 -0.79 1.10 11.07
CA LEU A 37 -0.33 2.25 11.85
C LEU A 37 -1.34 3.40 11.77
N ALA A 38 -1.78 3.74 10.56
CA ALA A 38 -2.73 4.82 10.33
C ALA A 38 -4.10 4.52 10.97
N LEU A 39 -4.60 3.29 10.83
CA LEU A 39 -5.85 2.83 11.44
C LEU A 39 -5.80 2.84 12.96
N ASN A 40 -4.78 2.21 13.55
CA ASN A 40 -4.65 2.09 15.01
C ASN A 40 -4.43 3.43 15.70
N GLN A 41 -3.77 4.38 15.03
CA GLN A 41 -3.58 5.72 15.57
C GLN A 41 -4.76 6.66 15.28
N GLY A 42 -5.72 6.25 14.44
CA GLY A 42 -6.83 7.10 14.00
C GLY A 42 -6.37 8.40 13.33
N LYS A 43 -5.12 8.44 12.85
CA LYS A 43 -4.50 9.64 12.29
C LYS A 43 -4.75 9.72 10.80
N PRO A 44 -4.96 10.94 10.28
CA PRO A 44 -5.12 11.13 8.85
C PRO A 44 -3.82 10.81 8.11
N VAL A 45 -4.00 10.37 6.86
CA VAL A 45 -2.93 10.13 5.90
C VAL A 45 -3.03 11.15 4.78
N SER A 46 -1.87 11.66 4.37
CA SER A 46 -1.76 12.56 3.22
C SER A 46 -1.33 11.76 1.99
N ILE A 47 -2.07 11.92 0.90
CA ILE A 47 -1.63 11.56 -0.45
C ILE A 47 -1.19 12.87 -1.12
N SER A 48 0.06 12.91 -1.55
CA SER A 48 0.58 13.94 -2.45
C SER A 48 1.29 13.27 -3.63
N PHE A 49 1.60 14.05 -4.65
CA PHE A 49 2.36 13.58 -5.81
C PHE A 49 3.77 14.14 -5.73
N GLU A 50 4.79 13.31 -5.97
CA GLU A 50 6.17 13.76 -6.07
C GLU A 50 6.60 13.71 -7.54
N LYS A 51 7.06 14.84 -8.07
CA LYS A 51 7.66 14.91 -9.40
C LYS A 51 9.16 14.64 -9.25
N ILE A 52 9.65 13.64 -9.98
CA ILE A 52 11.07 13.30 -10.02
C ILE A 52 11.64 13.84 -11.33
N GLY A 53 12.55 14.81 -11.23
CA GLY A 53 13.25 15.40 -12.35
C GLY A 53 14.32 14.48 -12.94
N LYS A 54 14.82 14.81 -14.13
CA LYS A 54 15.85 14.02 -14.84
C LYS A 54 17.16 13.87 -14.04
N LYS A 55 17.46 14.82 -13.15
CA LYS A 55 18.65 14.82 -12.29
C LYS A 55 18.39 14.21 -10.90
N GLY A 56 17.20 13.66 -10.66
CA GLY A 56 16.80 13.10 -9.37
C GLY A 56 16.25 14.12 -8.37
N ASP A 57 16.20 15.41 -8.73
CA ASP A 57 15.55 16.44 -7.93
C ASP A 57 14.07 16.11 -7.71
N LYS A 58 13.61 16.25 -6.47
CA LYS A 58 12.25 15.94 -6.06
C LYS A 58 11.50 17.23 -5.77
N GLU A 59 10.38 17.40 -6.44
CA GLU A 59 9.47 18.52 -6.23
C GLU A 59 8.12 17.97 -5.77
N GLU A 60 7.68 18.37 -4.59
CA GLU A 60 6.35 18.00 -4.10
C GLU A 60 5.28 18.78 -4.89
N SER A 61 4.26 18.07 -5.34
CA SER A 61 3.13 18.65 -6.05
C SER A 61 2.25 19.46 -5.11
N LYS A 62 1.64 20.51 -5.64
CA LYS A 62 0.61 21.30 -4.95
C LYS A 62 -0.69 20.51 -4.73
N ILE A 63 -0.85 19.35 -5.38
CA ILE A 63 -2.03 18.51 -5.22
C ILE A 63 -1.81 17.59 -4.01
N VAL A 64 -2.55 17.86 -2.94
CA VAL A 64 -2.58 17.07 -1.71
C VAL A 64 -4.02 16.73 -1.34
N GLY A 65 -4.23 15.51 -0.84
CA GLY A 65 -5.47 15.07 -0.25
C GLY A 65 -5.20 14.41 1.09
N THR A 66 -6.00 14.76 2.10
CA THR A 66 -5.91 14.16 3.42
C THR A 66 -7.17 13.32 3.66
N PHE A 67 -6.99 12.08 4.11
CA PHE A 67 -8.09 11.15 4.34
C PHE A 67 -7.78 10.28 5.55
N LYS A 68 -8.82 9.74 6.17
CA LYS A 68 -8.68 8.75 7.24
C LYS A 68 -9.00 7.38 6.66
N PHE A 69 -8.22 6.39 7.02
CA PHE A 69 -8.59 5.01 6.74
C PHE A 69 -9.72 4.58 7.67
N GLU A 70 -10.61 3.76 7.14
CA GLU A 70 -11.68 3.11 7.89
C GLU A 70 -11.49 1.60 7.75
N GLY A 71 -11.43 0.89 8.89
CA GLY A 71 -11.30 -0.56 8.92
C GLY A 71 -12.65 -1.22 8.63
N LYS A 72 -12.73 -1.99 7.55
CA LYS A 72 -13.85 -2.92 7.33
C LYS A 72 -13.46 -4.24 7.99
N SER A 73 -13.91 -4.45 9.23
CA SER A 73 -13.67 -5.66 10.06
C SER A 73 -12.22 -5.92 10.51
N ASP A 74 -12.00 -5.92 11.82
CA ASP A 74 -10.69 -6.21 12.44
C ASP A 74 -10.22 -7.66 12.22
N ALA A 75 -11.16 -8.60 12.03
CA ALA A 75 -10.83 -10.02 11.85
C ALA A 75 -10.21 -10.29 10.46
N GLU A 76 -10.76 -9.66 9.41
CA GLU A 76 -10.27 -9.80 8.04
C GLU A 76 -8.89 -9.16 7.86
N LEU A 77 -8.66 -8.01 8.51
CA LEU A 77 -7.36 -7.34 8.52
C LEU A 77 -6.27 -8.22 9.16
N LYS A 78 -6.56 -8.86 10.30
CA LYS A 78 -5.62 -9.75 10.99
C LYS A 78 -5.26 -10.98 10.15
N GLN A 79 -6.24 -11.63 9.54
CA GLN A 79 -5.99 -12.77 8.65
C GLN A 79 -5.10 -12.35 7.46
N PHE A 80 -5.40 -11.21 6.87
CA PHE A 80 -4.64 -10.67 5.75
C PHE A 80 -3.17 -10.37 6.12
N GLU A 81 -2.93 -9.84 7.32
CA GLU A 81 -1.57 -9.63 7.83
C GLU A 81 -0.77 -10.93 7.98
N GLU A 82 -1.40 -11.97 8.53
CA GLU A 82 -0.77 -13.26 8.78
C GLU A 82 -0.32 -13.91 7.47
N GLU A 83 -1.17 -13.87 6.43
CA GLU A 83 -0.83 -14.38 5.10
C GLU A 83 0.41 -13.70 4.49
N ILE A 84 0.55 -12.38 4.68
CA ILE A 84 1.71 -11.64 4.19
C ILE A 84 2.97 -11.99 4.98
N LYS A 85 2.87 -12.05 6.31
CA LYS A 85 4.00 -12.41 7.18
C LYS A 85 4.55 -13.79 6.82
N ASP A 86 3.66 -14.75 6.56
CA ASP A 86 4.07 -16.09 6.18
C ASP A 86 4.68 -16.18 4.78
N GLN A 87 4.19 -15.41 3.81
CA GLN A 87 4.84 -15.31 2.49
C GLN A 87 6.24 -14.71 2.58
N GLU A 88 6.44 -13.68 3.41
CA GLU A 88 7.77 -13.08 3.63
C GLU A 88 8.73 -14.05 4.32
N ARG A 89 8.26 -14.80 5.33
CA ARG A 89 9.05 -15.87 5.96
C ARG A 89 9.47 -16.93 4.95
N LYS A 90 8.56 -17.38 4.09
CA LYS A 90 8.86 -18.37 3.02
C LYS A 90 9.90 -17.82 2.03
N ARG A 91 9.79 -16.56 1.61
CA ARG A 91 10.77 -15.91 0.73
C ARG A 91 12.16 -15.83 1.34
N LYS A 92 12.26 -15.40 2.61
CA LYS A 92 13.55 -15.32 3.31
C LYS A 92 14.24 -16.68 3.41
N LYS A 93 13.49 -17.73 3.77
CA LYS A 93 13.99 -19.12 3.83
C LYS A 93 14.49 -19.60 2.46
N GLN A 94 13.75 -19.32 1.39
CA GLN A 94 14.18 -19.69 0.03
C GLN A 94 15.44 -18.93 -0.42
N HIS A 95 15.55 -17.65 -0.07
CA HIS A 95 16.73 -16.85 -0.40
C HIS A 95 17.98 -17.34 0.33
N GLN A 96 17.88 -17.67 1.62
CA GLN A 96 18.99 -18.24 2.40
C GLN A 96 19.50 -19.56 1.79
N LYS A 97 18.59 -20.45 1.37
CA LYS A 97 18.95 -21.71 0.70
C LYS A 97 19.71 -21.51 -0.61
N ARG A 98 19.49 -20.40 -1.33
CA ARG A 98 20.20 -20.07 -2.58
C ARG A 98 21.56 -19.42 -2.38
N ILE A 99 21.84 -18.91 -1.18
CA ILE A 99 23.13 -18.29 -0.84
C ILE A 99 24.09 -19.32 -0.25
N GLN A 100 23.55 -20.37 0.40
CA GLN A 100 24.33 -21.43 1.06
C GLN A 100 24.62 -22.65 0.18
N GLY A 101 23.99 -22.77 -0.99
CA GLY A 101 24.24 -23.82 -1.97
C GLY A 101 24.86 -23.23 -3.22
#